data_AF-A0A1H3BLW1-F1
#
_entry.id   AF-A0A1H3BLW1-F1
#
_cell.length_a   1.000
_cell.length_b   1.000
_cell.length_c   1.000
_cell.angle_alpha   90.00
_cell.angle_beta   90.00
_cell.angle_gamma   90.00
#
_symmetry.space_group_name_H-M   'P 1'
#
loop_
_entity.id
_entity.type
_entity.pdbx_description
1 polymer ?
#
loop_
_entity_poly.entity_id
_entity_poly.type
_entity_poly.pdbx_seq_one_letter_code
_entity_poly.pdbx_strand_id
1 'polypeptide(L)'
;MLTSYPSWQLLLTGAAYGLLLWVIWNGQLRRSRFAAPVAGAVVSLLVGLLFKVQHWEGSTELLVGSGVALAGLYGTWFARKTPKTRLAVLKLSYALSLGLWAAALGLGWRPLLPWLSSWQLMSLWAVLLDFGYVRYLRRPAAR
;
A
#
# COMPACT_ATOMS: atom_id res chain seq x y z
N MET A 1 -29.64 -1.71 -3.17
CA MET A 1 -29.23 -1.84 -1.74
C MET A 1 -27.83 -1.27 -1.58
N LEU A 2 -27.75 -0.04 -1.08
CA LEU A 2 -26.51 0.64 -0.72
C LEU A 2 -25.95 -0.05 0.52
N THR A 3 -24.92 -0.90 0.38
CA THR A 3 -24.03 -1.14 1.50
C THR A 3 -23.21 0.14 1.65
N SER A 4 -23.69 1.05 2.51
CA SER A 4 -22.93 2.19 3.00
C SER A 4 -21.58 1.67 3.49
N TYR A 5 -20.52 1.89 2.72
CA TYR A 5 -19.17 1.65 3.18
C TYR A 5 -19.01 2.48 4.46
N PRO A 6 -18.86 1.86 5.62
CA PRO A 6 -18.87 2.62 6.85
C PRO A 6 -17.60 3.49 6.87
N SER A 7 -17.76 4.77 7.23
CA SER A 7 -16.72 5.81 7.16
C SER A 7 -15.38 5.40 7.80
N TRP A 8 -15.40 4.49 8.77
CA TRP A 8 -14.20 3.92 9.39
C TRP A 8 -13.34 3.09 8.42
N GLN A 9 -13.91 2.45 7.39
CA GLN A 9 -13.14 1.74 6.36
C GLN A 9 -12.36 2.71 5.45
N LEU A 10 -12.92 3.88 5.17
CA LEU A 10 -12.23 4.95 4.43
C LEU A 10 -11.10 5.57 5.26
N LEU A 11 -11.31 5.72 6.56
CA LEU A 11 -10.27 6.18 7.50
C LEU A 11 -9.14 5.15 7.65
N LEU A 12 -9.46 3.85 7.75
CA LEU A 12 -8.47 2.78 7.81
C LEU A 12 -7.65 2.66 6.53
N THR A 13 -8.29 2.81 5.37
CA THR A 13 -7.60 2.82 4.09
C THR A 13 -6.70 4.06 4.00
N GLY A 14 -7.21 5.25 4.32
CA GLY A 14 -6.39 6.47 4.41
C GLY A 14 -5.18 6.33 5.34
N ALA A 15 -5.37 5.75 6.53
CA ALA A 15 -4.29 5.47 7.48
C ALA A 15 -3.28 4.46 6.92
N ALA A 16 -3.76 3.41 6.23
CA ALA A 16 -2.92 2.44 5.53
C ALA A 16 -2.05 3.14 4.45
N TYR A 17 -2.65 3.94 3.57
CA TYR A 17 -1.92 4.70 2.57
C TYR A 17 -0.89 5.67 3.17
N GLY A 18 -1.25 6.38 4.25
CA GLY A 18 -0.36 7.28 4.97
C GLY A 18 0.84 6.54 5.59
N LEU A 19 0.59 5.35 6.13
CA LEU A 19 1.63 4.49 6.67
C LEU A 19 2.56 3.97 5.57
N LEU A 20 2.01 3.65 4.39
CA LEU A 20 2.80 3.26 3.21
C LEU A 20 3.73 4.40 2.77
N LEU A 21 3.23 5.64 2.67
CA LEU A 21 4.03 6.82 2.34
C LEU A 21 5.13 7.07 3.37
N TRP A 22 4.83 6.93 4.66
CA TRP A 22 5.81 7.08 5.74
C TRP A 22 6.88 5.97 5.72
N VAL A 23 6.48 4.73 5.43
CA VAL A 23 7.37 3.57 5.30
C VAL A 23 8.26 3.67 4.05
N ILE A 24 7.77 4.29 2.97
CA ILE A 24 8.54 4.63 1.79
C ILE A 24 9.55 5.74 2.11
N TRP A 25 9.10 6.79 2.81
CA TRP A 25 9.91 7.96 3.16
C TRP A 25 11.13 7.60 4.02
N ASN A 26 10.95 6.69 4.98
CA ASN A 26 12.02 6.21 5.86
C ASN A 26 12.84 5.04 5.27
N GLY A 27 12.64 4.71 3.99
CA GLY A 27 13.27 3.55 3.34
C GLY A 27 14.37 3.90 2.33
N GLN A 28 15.14 2.89 1.94
CA GLN A 28 16.10 2.97 0.82
C GLN A 28 15.42 3.31 -0.54
N LEU A 29 14.10 3.16 -0.65
CA LEU A 29 13.34 3.50 -1.85
C LEU A 29 13.49 5.00 -2.18
N ARG A 30 13.55 5.88 -1.16
CA ARG A 30 13.69 7.34 -1.32
C ARG A 30 14.92 7.75 -2.13
N ARG A 31 16.02 6.99 -2.05
CA ARG A 31 17.27 7.28 -2.78
C ARG A 31 17.30 6.72 -4.20
N SER A 32 16.23 6.04 -4.63
CA SER A 32 16.16 5.41 -5.95
C SER A 32 15.31 6.22 -6.93
N ARG A 33 15.59 6.06 -8.22
CA ARG A 33 14.76 6.62 -9.31
C ARG A 33 13.29 6.16 -9.30
N PHE A 34 12.97 5.11 -8.54
CA PHE A 34 11.60 4.59 -8.40
C PHE A 34 10.80 5.32 -7.32
N ALA A 35 11.41 6.20 -6.52
CA ALA A 35 10.72 6.93 -5.46
C ALA A 35 9.57 7.78 -6.00
N ALA A 36 9.85 8.63 -6.99
CA ALA A 36 8.87 9.53 -7.60
C ALA A 36 7.70 8.78 -8.27
N PRO A 37 7.91 7.78 -9.15
CA PRO A 37 6.78 7.08 -9.79
C PRO A 37 5.98 6.25 -8.79
N VAL A 38 6.61 5.63 -7.78
CA VAL A 38 5.87 4.91 -6.72
C VAL A 38 5.05 5.89 -5.88
N ALA A 39 5.61 7.03 -5.49
CA ALA A 39 4.86 8.05 -4.75
C ALA A 39 3.68 8.60 -5.58
N GLY A 40 3.91 8.85 -6.88
CA GLY A 40 2.86 9.24 -7.82
C GLY A 40 1.74 8.20 -7.94
N ALA A 41 2.09 6.91 -7.97
CA ALA A 41 1.10 5.83 -7.96
C ALA A 41 0.28 5.84 -6.67
N VAL A 42 0.91 6.02 -5.50
CA VAL A 42 0.19 6.10 -4.20
C VAL A 42 -0.75 7.31 -4.14
N VAL A 43 -0.28 8.49 -4.58
CA VAL A 43 -1.11 9.71 -4.63
C VAL A 43 -2.29 9.52 -5.59
N SER A 44 -2.04 8.97 -6.78
CA SER A 44 -3.10 8.71 -7.77
C SER A 44 -4.14 7.72 -7.23
N LEU A 45 -3.71 6.76 -6.42
CA LEU A 45 -4.60 5.78 -5.79
C LEU A 45 -5.49 6.45 -4.72
N LEU A 46 -4.93 7.36 -3.92
CA LEU A 46 -5.69 8.19 -2.98
C LEU A 46 -6.72 9.08 -3.70
N VAL A 47 -6.32 9.74 -4.79
CA VAL A 47 -7.22 10.57 -5.61
C VAL A 47 -8.30 9.72 -6.26
N GLY A 48 -7.95 8.56 -6.82
CA GLY A 48 -8.91 7.62 -7.40
C GLY A 48 -9.92 7.13 -6.38
N LEU A 49 -9.50 6.82 -5.15
CA LEU A 49 -10.41 6.43 -4.08
C LEU A 49 -11.36 7.58 -3.71
N LEU A 50 -10.85 8.80 -3.58
CA LEU A 50 -11.67 9.98 -3.32
C LEU A 50 -12.72 10.19 -4.42
N PHE A 51 -12.30 10.13 -5.68
CA PHE A 51 -13.18 10.25 -6.83
C PHE A 51 -14.21 9.14 -6.90
N LYS A 52 -13.85 7.91 -6.50
CA LYS A 52 -14.78 6.77 -6.43
C LYS A 52 -15.86 7.01 -5.38
N VAL A 53 -15.50 7.55 -4.23
CA VAL A 53 -16.46 7.95 -3.18
C VAL A 53 -17.37 9.09 -3.66
N GLN A 54 -16.81 10.03 -4.42
CA GLN A 54 -17.55 11.15 -5.01
C GLN A 54 -18.33 10.77 -6.29
N HIS A 55 -18.26 9.51 -6.74
CA HIS A 55 -18.91 9.01 -7.97
C HIS A 55 -18.48 9.76 -9.25
N TRP A 56 -17.25 10.27 -9.29
CA TRP A 56 -16.72 10.92 -10.49
C TRP A 56 -16.46 9.92 -11.62
N GLU A 57 -16.70 10.37 -12.85
CA GLU A 57 -16.35 9.65 -14.08
C GLU A 57 -14.82 9.46 -14.15
N GLY A 58 -14.36 8.31 -14.63
CA GLY A 58 -12.92 8.01 -14.67
C GLY A 58 -12.31 7.50 -13.36
N SER A 59 -13.07 7.50 -12.24
CA SER A 59 -12.56 7.08 -10.93
C SER A 59 -12.13 5.61 -10.89
N THR A 60 -12.81 4.76 -11.66
CA THR A 60 -12.50 3.33 -11.77
C THR A 60 -11.16 3.11 -12.46
N GLU A 61 -10.97 3.74 -13.61
CA GLU A 61 -9.79 3.66 -14.46
C GLU A 61 -8.57 4.17 -13.70
N LEU A 62 -8.74 5.28 -12.96
CA LEU A 62 -7.70 5.85 -12.12
C LEU A 62 -7.31 4.90 -10.96
N LEU A 63 -8.28 4.27 -10.30
CA LEU A 63 -8.03 3.30 -9.23
C LEU A 63 -7.33 2.03 -9.72
N VAL A 64 -7.80 1.45 -10.82
CA VAL A 64 -7.20 0.25 -11.41
C VAL A 64 -5.79 0.57 -11.92
N GLY A 65 -5.64 1.66 -12.67
CA GLY A 65 -4.36 2.08 -13.22
C GLY A 65 -3.32 2.35 -12.13
N SER A 66 -3.70 3.08 -11.08
CA SER A 66 -2.81 3.35 -9.95
C SER A 66 -2.49 2.11 -9.12
N GLY A 67 -3.44 1.20 -8.92
CA GLY A 67 -3.21 -0.08 -8.24
C GLY A 67 -2.23 -0.99 -8.98
N VAL A 68 -2.41 -1.14 -10.29
CA VAL A 68 -1.50 -1.90 -11.16
C VAL A 68 -0.14 -1.25 -11.24
N ALA A 69 -0.08 0.08 -11.41
CA ALA A 69 1.17 0.82 -11.43
C ALA A 69 1.94 0.66 -10.11
N LEU A 70 1.27 0.72 -8.96
CA LEU A 70 1.90 0.53 -7.66
C LEU A 70 2.51 -0.87 -7.53
N ALA A 71 1.73 -1.91 -7.83
CA ALA A 71 2.18 -3.29 -7.78
C ALA A 71 3.38 -3.54 -8.73
N GLY A 72 3.28 -3.04 -9.96
CA GLY A 72 4.30 -3.19 -10.99
C GLY A 72 5.59 -2.44 -10.66
N LEU A 73 5.51 -1.15 -10.33
CA LEU A 73 6.67 -0.29 -10.02
C LEU A 73 7.38 -0.75 -8.74
N TYR A 74 6.61 -1.09 -7.69
CA TYR A 74 7.19 -1.57 -6.45
C TYR A 74 7.82 -2.96 -6.62
N GLY A 75 7.16 -3.86 -7.36
CA GLY A 75 7.69 -5.18 -7.71
C GLY A 75 8.98 -5.11 -8.52
N THR A 76 9.03 -4.26 -9.55
CA THR A 76 10.26 -4.07 -10.35
C THR A 76 11.39 -3.46 -9.53
N TRP A 77 11.10 -2.49 -8.65
CA TRP A 77 12.12 -1.96 -7.74
C TRP A 77 12.65 -3.05 -6.79
N PHE A 78 11.76 -3.84 -6.20
CA PHE A 78 12.14 -4.91 -5.28
C PHE A 78 12.97 -5.99 -5.96
N ALA A 79 12.64 -6.35 -7.21
CA ALA A 79 13.41 -7.32 -7.99
C ALA A 79 14.84 -6.85 -8.28
N ARG A 80 15.03 -5.55 -8.51
CA ARG A 80 16.34 -4.94 -8.79
C ARG A 80 17.18 -4.67 -7.53
N LYS A 81 16.59 -4.82 -6.35
CA LYS A 81 17.26 -4.52 -5.09
C LYS A 81 17.98 -5.75 -4.52
N THR A 82 19.29 -5.60 -4.31
CA THR A 82 20.15 -6.48 -3.50
C THR A 82 20.78 -5.60 -2.41
N PRO A 83 20.62 -5.85 -1.10
CA PRO A 83 20.10 -7.04 -0.39
C PRO A 83 18.58 -7.02 -0.11
N LYS A 84 18.00 -8.23 -0.03
CA LYS A 84 16.59 -8.47 0.32
C LYS A 84 16.46 -8.67 1.84
N THR A 85 16.20 -7.59 2.57
CA THR A 85 15.95 -7.64 4.01
C THR A 85 14.52 -8.12 4.31
N ARG A 86 14.27 -8.72 5.49
CA ARG A 86 12.94 -9.15 5.93
C ARG A 86 11.90 -8.02 5.82
N LEU A 87 12.24 -6.83 6.31
CA LEU A 87 11.40 -5.64 6.20
C LEU A 87 11.06 -5.30 4.73
N ALA A 88 11.97 -5.50 3.78
CA ALA A 88 11.71 -5.21 2.37
C ALA A 88 10.66 -6.17 1.77
N VAL A 89 10.67 -7.44 2.18
CA VAL A 89 9.66 -8.43 1.76
C VAL A 89 8.28 -8.07 2.32
N LEU A 90 8.22 -7.63 3.59
CA LEU A 90 6.98 -7.19 4.21
C LEU A 90 6.40 -5.95 3.50
N LYS A 91 7.25 -4.98 3.16
CA LYS A 91 6.82 -3.80 2.39
C LYS A 91 6.31 -4.17 0.99
N LEU A 92 6.92 -5.16 0.34
CA LEU A 92 6.44 -5.67 -0.96
C LEU A 92 5.06 -6.32 -0.82
N SER A 93 4.90 -7.24 0.14
CA SER A 93 3.62 -7.90 0.41
C SER A 93 2.52 -6.88 0.66
N TYR A 94 2.83 -5.84 1.43
CA TYR A 94 1.92 -4.75 1.70
C TYR A 94 1.57 -3.94 0.43
N ALA A 95 2.57 -3.49 -0.34
CA ALA A 95 2.34 -2.76 -1.60
C ALA A 95 1.53 -3.57 -2.63
N LEU A 96 1.79 -4.88 -2.72
CA LEU A 96 1.03 -5.79 -3.59
C LEU A 96 -0.42 -5.96 -3.12
N SER A 97 -0.63 -6.22 -1.83
CA SER A 97 -1.98 -6.35 -1.27
C SER A 97 -2.82 -5.11 -1.54
N LEU A 98 -2.21 -3.93 -1.40
CA LEU A 98 -2.88 -2.65 -1.57
C LEU A 98 -3.14 -2.32 -3.06
N GLY A 99 -2.19 -2.62 -3.95
CA GLY A 99 -2.40 -2.47 -5.39
C GLY A 99 -3.49 -3.42 -5.94
N LEU A 100 -3.50 -4.67 -5.48
CA LEU A 100 -4.52 -5.65 -5.82
C LEU A 100 -5.89 -5.28 -5.26
N TRP A 101 -5.95 -4.79 -4.02
CA TRP A 101 -7.19 -4.31 -3.41
C TRP A 101 -7.78 -3.14 -4.21
N ALA A 102 -6.96 -2.17 -4.60
CA ALA A 102 -7.40 -1.03 -5.41
C ALA A 102 -7.93 -1.45 -6.78
N ALA A 103 -7.24 -2.38 -7.45
CA ALA A 103 -7.68 -2.94 -8.72
C ALA A 103 -8.99 -3.73 -8.57
N ALA A 104 -9.12 -4.56 -7.54
CA ALA A 104 -10.34 -5.32 -7.26
C ALA A 104 -11.54 -4.40 -6.94
N LEU A 105 -11.31 -3.31 -6.20
CA LEU A 105 -12.32 -2.31 -5.90
C LEU A 105 -12.78 -1.59 -7.19
N GLY A 106 -11.82 -1.21 -8.04
CA GLY A 106 -12.10 -0.57 -9.33
C GLY A 106 -12.91 -1.48 -10.26
N LEU A 107 -12.46 -2.73 -10.45
CA LEU A 107 -13.12 -3.72 -11.31
C LEU A 107 -14.47 -4.24 -10.74
N GLY A 108 -14.82 -3.89 -9.51
CA GLY A 108 -16.04 -4.35 -8.87
C GLY A 108 -16.00 -5.83 -8.45
N TRP A 109 -14.81 -6.41 -8.27
CA TRP A 109 -14.61 -7.80 -7.84
C TRP A 109 -14.85 -7.97 -6.33
N ARG A 110 -16.11 -7.82 -5.94
CA ARG A 110 -16.59 -7.89 -4.55
C ARG A 110 -16.21 -9.17 -3.79
N PRO A 111 -16.18 -10.38 -4.40
CA PRO A 111 -15.84 -11.60 -3.67
C PRO A 111 -14.40 -11.62 -3.13
N LEU A 112 -13.47 -10.91 -3.78
CA LEU A 112 -12.06 -10.88 -3.40
C LEU A 112 -11.74 -9.80 -2.37
N LEU A 113 -12.60 -8.78 -2.23
CA LEU A 113 -12.36 -7.65 -1.32
C LEU A 113 -12.14 -8.07 0.14
N PRO A 114 -12.93 -9.00 0.75
CA PRO A 114 -12.70 -9.41 2.13
C PRO A 114 -11.32 -10.07 2.33
N TRP A 115 -10.92 -10.91 1.37
CA TRP A 115 -9.64 -11.63 1.41
C TRP A 115 -8.46 -10.66 1.27
N LEU A 116 -8.55 -9.73 0.32
CA LEU A 116 -7.53 -8.70 0.10
C LEU A 116 -7.43 -7.73 1.28
N SER A 117 -8.57 -7.39 1.90
CA SER A 117 -8.61 -6.53 3.09
C SER A 117 -7.94 -7.20 4.29
N SER A 118 -8.19 -8.50 4.50
CA SER A 118 -7.52 -9.29 5.54
C SER A 118 -6.01 -9.37 5.30
N TRP A 119 -5.58 -9.63 4.07
CA TRP A 119 -4.16 -9.65 3.71
C TRP A 119 -3.50 -8.27 3.91
N GLN A 120 -4.17 -7.20 3.51
CA GLN A 120 -3.69 -5.83 3.72
C GLN A 120 -3.54 -5.50 5.20
N LEU A 121 -4.49 -5.89 6.04
CA LEU A 121 -4.41 -5.68 7.49
C LEU A 121 -3.26 -6.47 8.12
N MET A 122 -3.10 -7.75 7.76
CA MET A 122 -2.02 -8.60 8.27
C MET A 122 -0.65 -8.05 7.87
N SER A 123 -0.49 -7.63 6.62
CA SER A 123 0.77 -7.06 6.13
C SER A 123 1.07 -5.69 6.73
N LEU A 124 0.06 -4.85 6.96
CA LEU A 124 0.20 -3.59 7.70
C LEU A 124 0.75 -3.83 9.11
N TRP A 125 0.13 -4.74 9.86
CA TRP A 125 0.59 -5.07 11.22
C TRP A 125 1.97 -5.69 11.22
N ALA A 126 2.28 -6.57 10.28
CA ALA A 126 3.61 -7.17 10.18
C ALA A 126 4.69 -6.10 9.93
N VAL A 127 4.45 -5.14 9.02
CA VAL A 127 5.38 -4.03 8.76
C VAL A 127 5.54 -3.14 9.99
N LEU A 128 4.43 -2.80 10.66
CA LEU A 128 4.43 -1.98 11.87
C LEU A 128 5.21 -2.62 13.01
N LEU A 129 4.95 -3.91 13.29
CA LEU A 129 5.60 -4.64 14.37
C LEU A 129 7.09 -4.86 14.08
N ASP A 130 7.47 -5.27 12.86
CA ASP A 130 8.88 -5.45 12.49
C ASP A 130 9.64 -4.12 12.56
N PHE A 131 9.04 -3.04 12.06
CA PHE A 131 9.63 -1.71 12.14
C PHE A 131 9.76 -1.23 13.59
N GLY A 132 8.69 -1.33 14.38
CA GLY A 132 8.67 -0.91 15.78
C GLY A 132 9.67 -1.70 16.63
N TYR A 133 9.75 -3.01 16.39
CA TYR A 133 10.71 -3.89 17.04
C TYR A 133 12.16 -3.50 16.71
N VAL A 134 12.50 -3.38 15.43
CA VAL A 134 13.87 -3.05 15.00
C VAL A 134 14.28 -1.64 15.42
N ARG A 135 13.35 -0.68 15.40
CA ARG A 135 13.65 0.73 15.65
C ARG A 135 13.71 1.09 17.14
N TYR A 136 12.81 0.54 17.95
CA TYR A 136 12.63 0.99 19.34
C TYR A 136 13.00 -0.07 20.38
N LEU A 137 12.71 -1.35 20.10
CA LEU A 137 12.94 -2.43 21.08
C LEU A 137 14.34 -3.04 20.98
N ARG A 138 14.92 -3.08 19.77
CA ARG A 138 16.28 -3.59 19.56
C ARG A 138 17.31 -2.55 20.00
N ARG A 139 17.52 -2.42 21.32
CA ARG A 139 18.73 -1.78 21.85
C ARG A 139 19.93 -2.63 21.41
N PRO A 140 21.00 -2.03 20.86
CA PRO A 140 22.22 -2.78 20.63
C PRO A 140 22.68 -3.31 21.98
N ALA A 141 22.84 -4.63 22.09
CA ALA A 141 23.52 -5.21 23.24
C ALA A 141 24.89 -4.53 23.30
N ALA A 142 25.13 -3.76 24.36
CA ALA A 142 26.42 -3.15 24.61
C ALA A 142 27.47 -4.25 24.55
N ARG A 143 28.39 -4.14 23.59
CA ARG A 143 29.65 -4.87 23.57
C ARG A 143 30.72 -3.92 24.05
#